data_AF-A0ABD2FRM8-F1
#
_entry.id   AF-A0ABD2FRM8-F1
#
_cell.length_a   1.000
_cell.length_b   1.000
_cell.length_c   1.000
_cell.angle_alpha   90.00
_cell.angle_beta   90.00
_cell.angle_gamma   90.00
#
_symmetry.space_group_name_H-M   'P 1'
#
loop_
_entity.id
_entity.type
_entity.pdbx_description
1 polymer ?
#
loop_
_entity_poly.entity_id
_entity_poly.type
_entity_poly.pdbx_seq_one_letter_code
_entity_poly.pdbx_strand_id
1 'polypeptide(L)'
;MMVGHLNARGIRIQRQRVQESMRRVDPGGVLIRTLQLNPKRRRKYFVPAPNSLWHIDGNHKLIRWHFVVHGGIDGFSRLIVYLSAATNNRAATVLRSFLEAANVYGVPSRVRSDKGGENVDVARYMVANRGENRNSHIAGRSVHNQRIERLWRDVYVGVLDLFYTMFFNLEREGLLNPDCEVHLYALHWCFVPHIQKHLQFFQQGWNCHRLSTEGNRSPLQLWTRHEREAQQEPIQVDIEFGVDWTGPCAHRQPHVVVPEVQLQRSLTDQEVERLPDPDGPLSNVWNVYVQTVSLLTEMLQ
;
A
#
# COMPACT_ATOMS: atom_id res chain seq x y z
N MET A 1 -2.83 14.11 -8.39
CA MET A 1 -1.92 13.80 -7.27
C MET A 1 -1.17 15.02 -6.73
N MET A 2 -0.42 15.80 -7.51
CA MET A 2 0.37 16.93 -6.97
C MET A 2 -0.42 17.96 -6.15
N VAL A 3 -1.56 18.44 -6.67
CA VAL A 3 -2.45 19.34 -5.91
C VAL A 3 -2.91 18.70 -4.58
N GLY A 4 -3.15 17.38 -4.57
CA GLY A 4 -3.51 16.65 -3.36
C GLY A 4 -2.39 16.64 -2.32
N HIS A 5 -1.12 16.48 -2.76
CA HIS A 5 0.04 16.55 -1.86
C HIS A 5 0.22 17.94 -1.24
N LEU A 6 0.04 19.00 -2.05
CA LEU A 6 0.09 20.37 -1.54
C LEU A 6 -1.02 20.61 -0.51
N ASN A 7 -2.26 20.19 -0.83
CA ASN A 7 -3.39 20.30 0.09
C ASN A 7 -3.16 19.53 1.40
N ALA A 8 -2.57 18.33 1.34
CA ALA A 8 -2.25 17.54 2.52
C ALA A 8 -1.26 18.24 3.47
N ARG A 9 -0.42 19.14 2.93
CA ARG A 9 0.50 20.00 3.70
C ARG A 9 -0.12 21.36 4.08
N GLY A 10 -1.42 21.56 3.85
CA GLY A 10 -2.09 22.85 4.08
C GLY A 10 -1.82 23.93 3.02
N ILE A 11 -1.08 23.61 1.96
CA ILE A 11 -0.71 24.56 0.91
C ILE A 11 -1.79 24.58 -0.18
N ARG A 12 -2.51 25.70 -0.29
CA ARG A 12 -3.58 25.87 -1.30
C ARG A 12 -3.08 26.70 -2.47
N ILE A 13 -2.84 26.06 -3.60
CA ILE A 13 -2.43 26.70 -4.86
C ILE A 13 -3.43 26.37 -5.96
N GLN A 14 -3.71 27.34 -6.83
CA GLN A 14 -4.56 27.14 -8.00
C GLN A 14 -4.01 26.02 -8.90
N ARG A 15 -4.90 25.14 -9.37
CA ARG A 15 -4.52 23.99 -10.22
C ARG A 15 -3.70 24.39 -11.44
N GLN A 16 -4.08 25.50 -12.07
CA GLN A 16 -3.38 26.03 -13.25
C GLN A 16 -1.91 26.33 -12.94
N ARG A 17 -1.62 27.04 -11.85
CA ARG A 17 -0.24 27.37 -11.43
C ARG A 17 0.58 26.11 -11.14
N VAL A 18 -0.02 25.09 -10.53
CA VAL A 18 0.65 23.80 -10.30
C VAL A 18 0.96 23.12 -11.63
N GLN A 19 0.02 23.12 -12.58
CA GLN A 19 0.22 22.52 -13.91
C GLN A 19 1.30 23.24 -14.71
N GLU A 20 1.32 24.57 -14.69
CA GLU A 20 2.35 25.38 -15.34
C GLU A 20 3.73 25.09 -14.73
N SER A 21 3.83 24.97 -13.40
CA SER A 21 5.08 24.60 -12.75
C SER A 21 5.54 23.19 -13.12
N MET A 22 4.62 22.22 -13.16
CA MET A 22 4.95 20.84 -13.56
C MET A 22 5.46 20.79 -15.01
N ARG A 23 4.84 21.53 -15.93
CA ARG A 23 5.32 21.61 -17.33
C ARG A 23 6.71 22.21 -17.44
N ARG A 24 7.05 23.15 -16.55
CA ARG A 24 8.35 23.82 -16.53
C ARG A 24 9.46 22.92 -15.96
N VAL A 25 9.14 22.15 -14.93
CA VAL A 25 10.12 21.32 -14.19
C VAL A 25 10.27 19.92 -14.80
N ASP A 26 9.17 19.33 -15.29
CA ASP A 26 9.15 17.97 -15.82
C ASP A 26 8.21 17.87 -17.05
N PRO A 27 8.63 18.46 -18.20
CA PRO A 27 7.83 18.39 -19.43
C PRO A 27 7.65 16.96 -19.94
N GLY A 28 8.68 16.10 -19.80
CA GLY A 28 8.66 14.71 -20.22
C GLY A 28 7.65 13.86 -19.45
N GLY A 29 7.66 13.94 -18.11
CA GLY A 29 6.70 13.22 -17.28
C GLY A 29 5.26 13.73 -17.41
N VAL A 30 5.05 14.98 -17.82
CA VAL A 30 3.71 15.49 -18.21
C VAL A 30 3.26 14.86 -19.53
N LEU A 31 4.14 14.77 -20.53
CA LEU A 31 3.83 14.16 -21.82
C LEU A 31 3.48 12.67 -21.66
N ILE A 32 4.32 11.91 -20.98
CA ILE A 32 4.12 10.47 -20.74
C ILE A 32 2.78 10.22 -20.04
N ARG A 33 2.47 10.98 -18.97
CA ARG A 33 1.16 10.85 -18.28
C ARG A 33 -0.02 11.16 -19.19
N THR A 34 0.12 12.14 -20.08
CA THR A 34 -0.94 12.51 -21.02
C THR A 34 -1.18 11.39 -22.04
N LEU A 35 -0.11 10.81 -22.58
CA LEU A 35 -0.18 9.70 -23.53
C LEU A 35 -0.72 8.41 -22.90
N GLN A 36 -0.49 8.20 -21.60
CA GLN A 36 -1.00 7.06 -20.85
C GLN A 36 -2.46 7.22 -20.37
N LEU A 37 -3.11 8.36 -20.68
CA LEU A 37 -4.54 8.55 -20.38
C LEU A 37 -5.40 7.67 -21.27
N ASN A 38 -5.66 6.45 -20.81
CA ASN A 38 -6.67 5.58 -21.39
C ASN A 38 -7.99 5.72 -20.62
N PRO A 39 -8.96 6.50 -21.10
CA PRO A 39 -10.28 6.58 -20.47
C PRO A 39 -10.99 5.22 -20.60
N LYS A 40 -10.89 4.39 -19.55
CA LYS A 40 -11.63 3.13 -19.47
C LYS A 40 -13.11 3.39 -19.19
N ARG A 41 -13.98 2.57 -19.79
CA ARG A 41 -15.43 2.57 -19.56
C ARG A 41 -15.70 2.36 -18.06
N ARG A 42 -16.52 3.25 -17.50
CA ARG A 42 -16.76 3.39 -16.05
C ARG A 42 -17.86 2.44 -15.59
N ARG A 43 -17.80 2.03 -14.33
CA ARG A 43 -18.39 0.77 -13.84
C ARG A 43 -19.33 0.96 -12.65
N LYS A 44 -20.31 0.06 -12.50
CA LYS A 44 -21.25 0.06 -11.37
C LYS A 44 -20.60 -0.66 -10.17
N TYR A 45 -20.04 0.12 -9.25
CA TYR A 45 -19.63 -0.32 -7.91
C TYR A 45 -20.48 0.44 -6.89
N PHE A 46 -21.02 -0.25 -5.88
CA PHE A 46 -21.80 0.39 -4.82
C PHE A 46 -21.53 -0.24 -3.45
N VAL A 47 -21.34 0.63 -2.46
CA VAL A 47 -21.28 0.38 -1.01
C VAL A 47 -22.04 1.55 -0.37
N PRO A 48 -22.83 1.35 0.69
CA PRO A 48 -23.80 2.36 1.14
C PRO A 48 -23.15 3.61 1.75
N ALA A 49 -22.07 3.45 2.52
CA ALA A 49 -21.43 4.55 3.25
C ALA A 49 -19.93 4.30 3.45
N PRO A 50 -19.15 5.32 3.86
CA PRO A 50 -17.80 5.10 4.35
C PRO A 50 -17.79 4.11 5.51
N ASN A 51 -16.71 3.35 5.62
CA ASN A 51 -16.51 2.34 6.66
C ASN A 51 -17.44 1.12 6.59
N SER A 52 -18.32 1.02 5.58
CA SER A 52 -19.17 -0.16 5.40
C SER A 52 -18.44 -1.36 4.81
N LEU A 53 -17.43 -1.13 3.97
CA LEU A 53 -16.61 -2.19 3.39
C LEU A 53 -15.18 -1.68 3.14
N TRP A 54 -14.21 -2.29 3.81
CA TRP A 54 -12.80 -2.12 3.46
C TRP A 54 -12.34 -3.25 2.55
N HIS A 55 -11.56 -2.90 1.54
CA HIS A 55 -10.86 -3.84 0.67
C HIS A 55 -9.40 -3.89 1.13
N ILE A 56 -8.94 -5.06 1.56
CA ILE A 56 -7.55 -5.28 1.99
C ILE A 56 -6.87 -6.32 1.12
N ASP A 57 -5.57 -6.17 0.93
CA ASP A 57 -4.76 -7.06 0.10
C ASP A 57 -3.25 -6.83 0.36
N GLY A 58 -2.43 -7.80 -0.06
CA GLY A 58 -0.97 -7.72 -0.08
C GLY A 58 -0.43 -7.57 -1.50
N ASN A 59 0.40 -6.57 -1.75
CA ASN A 59 1.06 -6.37 -3.03
C ASN A 59 2.45 -7.02 -3.06
N HIS A 60 2.66 -7.91 -4.02
CA HIS A 60 3.90 -8.68 -4.18
C HIS A 60 4.83 -8.18 -5.30
N LYS A 61 4.72 -6.91 -5.74
CA LYS A 61 5.56 -6.40 -6.85
C LYS A 61 7.05 -6.37 -6.56
N LEU A 62 7.44 -6.34 -5.28
CA LEU A 62 8.83 -6.34 -4.82
C LEU A 62 9.22 -7.66 -4.14
N ILE A 63 8.44 -8.73 -4.35
CA ILE A 63 8.63 -10.01 -3.64
C ILE A 63 9.96 -10.69 -3.94
N ARG A 64 10.59 -10.41 -5.10
CA ARG A 64 11.95 -10.87 -5.44
C ARG A 64 12.99 -10.46 -4.40
N TRP A 65 12.77 -9.33 -3.74
CA TRP A 65 13.64 -8.81 -2.69
C TRP A 65 12.97 -8.88 -1.31
N HIS A 66 11.98 -9.77 -1.17
CA HIS A 66 11.24 -10.06 0.07
C HIS A 66 10.50 -8.86 0.67
N PHE A 67 10.15 -7.86 -0.15
CA PHE A 67 9.24 -6.79 0.27
C PHE A 67 7.80 -7.08 -0.13
N VAL A 68 6.89 -6.84 0.81
CA VAL A 68 5.44 -6.88 0.62
C VAL A 68 4.85 -5.56 1.07
N VAL A 69 3.87 -5.04 0.34
CA VAL A 69 3.11 -3.86 0.77
C VAL A 69 1.68 -4.29 1.07
N HIS A 70 1.30 -4.21 2.33
CA HIS A 70 -0.08 -4.44 2.78
C HIS A 70 -0.86 -3.15 2.66
N GLY A 71 -2.09 -3.23 2.15
CA GLY A 71 -2.92 -2.05 1.94
C GLY A 71 -4.36 -2.26 2.36
N GLY A 72 -5.02 -1.15 2.66
CA GLY A 72 -6.46 -1.10 2.88
C GLY A 72 -7.06 0.14 2.23
N ILE A 73 -8.21 -0.02 1.57
CA ILE A 73 -8.97 1.08 0.97
C ILE A 73 -10.45 0.96 1.29
N ASP A 74 -11.07 2.08 1.65
CA ASP A 74 -12.51 2.17 1.85
C ASP A 74 -13.26 2.10 0.51
N GLY A 75 -14.27 1.23 0.45
CA GLY A 75 -15.03 0.94 -0.76
C GLY A 75 -15.83 2.12 -1.31
N PHE A 76 -16.38 2.93 -0.41
CA PHE A 76 -17.23 4.07 -0.74
C PHE A 76 -16.39 5.30 -1.14
N SER A 77 -15.63 5.83 -0.18
CA SER A 77 -14.90 7.10 -0.29
C SER A 77 -13.62 6.97 -1.13
N ARG A 78 -13.11 5.74 -1.33
CA ARG A 78 -11.78 5.46 -1.92
C ARG A 78 -10.63 6.01 -1.06
N LEU A 79 -10.88 6.25 0.23
CA LEU A 79 -9.87 6.65 1.18
C LEU A 79 -8.94 5.48 1.45
N ILE A 80 -7.64 5.70 1.29
CA ILE A 80 -6.64 4.71 1.68
C ILE A 80 -6.53 4.78 3.20
N VAL A 81 -6.92 3.69 3.86
CA VAL A 81 -6.91 3.59 5.32
C VAL A 81 -5.50 3.25 5.83
N TYR A 82 -4.75 2.42 5.11
CA TYR A 82 -3.33 2.19 5.36
C TYR A 82 -2.58 1.71 4.12
N LEU A 83 -1.27 1.99 4.10
CA LEU A 83 -0.26 1.34 3.27
C LEU A 83 0.96 1.06 4.17
N SER A 84 1.32 -0.21 4.31
CA SER A 84 2.39 -0.67 5.19
C SER A 84 3.37 -1.52 4.41
N ALA A 85 4.64 -1.09 4.36
CA ALA A 85 5.73 -1.94 3.90
C ALA A 85 6.09 -2.97 4.97
N ALA A 86 6.37 -4.20 4.55
CA ALA A 86 6.79 -5.28 5.41
C ALA A 86 7.77 -6.20 4.66
N THR A 87 8.54 -6.97 5.41
CA THR A 87 9.48 -7.98 4.91
C THR A 87 8.91 -9.39 4.97
N ASN A 88 7.64 -9.52 5.36
CA ASN A 88 6.92 -10.78 5.47
C ASN A 88 5.41 -10.57 5.21
N ASN A 89 4.70 -11.68 5.00
CA ASN A 89 3.25 -11.70 4.84
C ASN A 89 2.54 -12.47 5.97
N ARG A 90 3.08 -12.41 7.20
CA ARG A 90 2.46 -13.05 8.37
C ARG A 90 1.11 -12.42 8.69
N ALA A 91 0.16 -13.25 9.14
CA ALA A 91 -1.18 -12.79 9.52
C ALA A 91 -1.15 -11.75 10.66
N ALA A 92 -0.24 -11.91 11.63
CA ALA A 92 -0.03 -10.94 12.70
C ALA A 92 0.42 -9.56 12.18
N THR A 93 1.27 -9.52 11.14
CA THR A 93 1.74 -8.28 10.53
C THR A 93 0.58 -7.55 9.84
N VAL A 94 -0.23 -8.28 9.06
CA VAL A 94 -1.42 -7.73 8.39
C VAL A 94 -2.43 -7.22 9.42
N LEU A 95 -2.69 -8.00 10.48
CA LEU A 95 -3.59 -7.62 11.56
C LEU A 95 -3.10 -6.32 12.24
N ARG A 96 -1.80 -6.18 12.51
CA ARG A 96 -1.27 -4.96 13.13
C ARG A 96 -1.55 -3.72 12.28
N SER A 97 -1.21 -3.73 10.99
CA SER A 97 -1.51 -2.61 10.08
C SER A 97 -3.01 -2.31 10.01
N PHE A 98 -3.85 -3.35 10.02
CA PHE A 98 -5.30 -3.20 10.05
C PHE A 98 -5.79 -2.53 11.34
N LEU A 99 -5.30 -2.95 12.51
CA LEU A 99 -5.70 -2.41 13.80
C LEU A 99 -5.26 -0.96 13.98
N GLU A 100 -4.05 -0.62 13.55
CA GLU A 100 -3.56 0.77 13.53
C GLU A 100 -4.51 1.67 12.72
N ALA A 101 -4.96 1.21 11.54
CA ALA A 101 -5.94 1.92 10.74
C ALA A 101 -7.33 1.98 11.39
N ALA A 102 -7.80 0.87 11.97
CA ALA A 102 -9.08 0.79 12.66
C ALA A 102 -9.12 1.70 13.91
N ASN A 103 -7.99 1.95 14.56
CA ASN A 103 -7.90 2.90 15.66
C ASN A 103 -8.12 4.35 15.20
N VAL A 104 -7.71 4.68 13.97
CA VAL A 104 -7.85 6.03 13.39
C VAL A 104 -9.23 6.23 12.76
N TYR A 105 -9.71 5.26 11.97
CA TYR A 105 -10.92 5.40 11.15
C TYR A 105 -12.15 4.68 11.75
N GLY A 106 -11.96 3.95 12.84
CA GLY A 106 -12.94 3.02 13.39
C GLY A 106 -12.89 1.67 12.66
N VAL A 107 -13.34 0.62 13.36
CA VAL A 107 -13.48 -0.72 12.77
C VAL A 107 -14.51 -0.66 11.64
N PRO A 108 -14.26 -1.19 10.44
CA PRO A 108 -15.28 -1.25 9.39
C PRO A 108 -16.43 -2.17 9.77
N SER A 109 -17.56 -2.08 9.07
CA SER A 109 -18.64 -3.06 9.20
C SER A 109 -18.24 -4.42 8.64
N ARG A 110 -17.54 -4.39 7.48
CA ARG A 110 -17.08 -5.58 6.77
C ARG A 110 -15.72 -5.34 6.16
N VAL A 111 -14.97 -6.42 6.03
CA VAL A 111 -13.70 -6.47 5.31
C VAL A 111 -13.82 -7.46 4.18
N ARG A 112 -13.33 -7.11 3.00
CA ARG A 112 -13.10 -8.05 1.90
C ARG A 112 -11.60 -8.24 1.71
N SER A 113 -11.20 -9.49 1.62
CA SER A 113 -9.86 -9.88 1.22
C SER A 113 -9.94 -11.02 0.21
N ASP A 114 -8.80 -11.30 -0.39
CA ASP A 114 -8.58 -12.53 -1.11
C ASP A 114 -8.53 -13.70 -0.14
N LYS A 115 -8.80 -14.92 -0.65
CA LYS A 115 -8.52 -16.12 0.12
C LYS A 115 -7.01 -16.24 0.28
N GLY A 116 -6.54 -16.19 1.52
CA GLY A 116 -5.13 -16.33 1.85
C GLY A 116 -4.92 -16.43 3.37
N GLY A 117 -3.84 -17.11 3.77
CA GLY A 117 -3.51 -17.33 5.17
C GLY A 117 -3.12 -16.03 5.89
N GLU A 118 -2.59 -15.06 5.15
CA GLU A 118 -2.19 -13.75 5.63
C GLU A 118 -3.35 -12.90 6.17
N ASN A 119 -4.58 -13.17 5.76
CA ASN A 119 -5.77 -12.41 6.19
C ASN A 119 -6.56 -13.10 7.33
N VAL A 120 -6.13 -14.28 7.79
CA VAL A 120 -6.85 -15.09 8.79
C VAL A 120 -7.08 -14.34 10.10
N ASP A 121 -6.08 -13.63 10.60
CA ASP A 121 -6.19 -12.95 11.89
C ASP A 121 -7.10 -11.70 11.80
N VAL A 122 -7.13 -11.02 10.66
CA VAL A 122 -8.13 -9.95 10.39
C VAL A 122 -9.53 -10.55 10.33
N ALA A 123 -9.70 -11.70 9.68
CA ALA A 123 -11.00 -12.37 9.62
C ALA A 123 -11.51 -12.75 11.02
N ARG A 124 -10.65 -13.34 11.87
CA ARG A 124 -10.97 -13.66 13.27
C ARG A 124 -11.35 -12.41 14.06
N TYR A 125 -10.56 -11.34 13.96
CA TYR A 125 -10.84 -10.07 14.62
C TYR A 125 -12.20 -9.50 14.21
N MET A 126 -12.50 -9.48 12.91
CA MET A 126 -13.76 -8.95 12.38
C MET A 126 -14.97 -9.75 12.83
N VAL A 127 -14.88 -11.08 12.85
CA VAL A 127 -15.94 -11.94 13.38
C VAL A 127 -16.18 -11.67 14.87
N ALA A 128 -15.11 -11.56 15.66
CA ALA A 128 -15.22 -11.27 17.09
C ALA A 128 -15.84 -9.88 17.37
N ASN A 129 -15.53 -8.87 16.57
CA ASN A 129 -15.99 -7.48 16.79
C ASN A 129 -17.34 -7.15 16.15
N ARG A 130 -17.70 -7.79 15.03
CA ARG A 130 -18.92 -7.48 14.27
C ARG A 130 -19.98 -8.59 14.33
N GLY A 131 -19.60 -9.79 14.73
CA GLY A 131 -20.47 -10.95 14.89
C GLY A 131 -20.35 -11.97 13.76
N GLU A 132 -20.87 -13.17 14.01
CA GLU A 132 -20.90 -14.30 13.09
C GLU A 132 -22.04 -14.18 12.06
N ASN A 133 -22.00 -14.99 10.99
CA ASN A 133 -23.09 -15.21 10.02
C ASN A 133 -23.62 -13.98 9.24
N ARG A 134 -22.95 -12.82 9.32
CA ARG A 134 -23.31 -11.58 8.60
C ARG A 134 -22.33 -11.16 7.50
N ASN A 135 -21.34 -12.02 7.22
CA ASN A 135 -20.20 -11.73 6.37
C ASN A 135 -19.35 -10.53 6.87
N SER A 136 -19.00 -10.55 8.16
CA SER A 136 -18.06 -9.58 8.78
C SER A 136 -16.70 -9.58 8.08
N HIS A 137 -16.29 -10.75 7.57
CA HIS A 137 -15.19 -10.89 6.64
C HIS A 137 -15.65 -11.66 5.40
N ILE A 138 -15.46 -11.08 4.22
CA ILE A 138 -15.82 -11.65 2.92
C ILE A 138 -14.52 -12.13 2.25
N ALA A 139 -14.26 -13.43 2.32
CA ALA A 139 -13.14 -14.05 1.63
C ALA A 139 -13.54 -14.44 0.20
N GLY A 140 -13.20 -13.59 -0.77
CA GLY A 140 -13.59 -13.74 -2.18
C GLY A 140 -12.44 -14.18 -3.09
N ARG A 141 -12.76 -14.38 -4.37
CA ARG A 141 -11.73 -14.42 -5.44
C ARG A 141 -11.11 -13.03 -5.59
N SER A 142 -9.83 -12.95 -5.95
CA SER A 142 -9.11 -11.69 -6.24
C SER A 142 -9.84 -10.74 -7.19
N VAL A 143 -10.54 -11.30 -8.17
CA VAL A 143 -11.38 -10.55 -9.13
C VAL A 143 -12.51 -9.74 -8.47
N HIS A 144 -12.85 -10.01 -7.21
CA HIS A 144 -13.87 -9.29 -6.43
C HIS A 144 -13.28 -8.17 -5.56
N ASN A 145 -11.96 -8.13 -5.38
CA ASN A 145 -11.25 -7.18 -4.53
C ASN A 145 -10.78 -5.92 -5.30
N GLN A 146 -11.69 -5.34 -6.08
CA GLN A 146 -11.31 -4.50 -7.20
C GLN A 146 -10.83 -3.10 -6.82
N ARG A 147 -11.27 -2.58 -5.67
CA ARG A 147 -10.85 -1.26 -5.19
C ARG A 147 -9.37 -1.25 -4.89
N ILE A 148 -8.88 -2.27 -4.20
CA ILE A 148 -7.45 -2.37 -3.87
C ILE A 148 -6.62 -2.79 -5.07
N GLU A 149 -7.12 -3.68 -5.93
CA GLU A 149 -6.47 -3.99 -7.22
C GLU A 149 -6.32 -2.78 -8.15
N ARG A 150 -7.29 -1.84 -8.11
CA ARG A 150 -7.14 -0.58 -8.83
C ARG A 150 -6.09 0.32 -8.18
N LEU A 151 -6.11 0.41 -6.85
CA LEU A 151 -5.14 1.17 -6.07
C LEU A 151 -3.72 0.69 -6.35
N TRP A 152 -3.48 -0.62 -6.44
CA TRP A 152 -2.16 -1.18 -6.69
C TRP A 152 -1.49 -0.70 -7.96
N ARG A 153 -2.27 -0.45 -9.02
CA ARG A 153 -1.73 0.16 -10.24
C ARG A 153 -1.20 1.57 -9.99
N ASP A 154 -1.90 2.36 -9.19
CA ASP A 154 -1.52 3.74 -8.91
C ASP A 154 -0.37 3.80 -7.87
N VAL A 155 -0.35 2.88 -6.89
CA VAL A 155 0.76 2.72 -5.93
C VAL A 155 2.04 2.24 -6.63
N TYR A 156 1.94 1.30 -7.58
CA TYR A 156 3.10 0.86 -8.34
C TYR A 156 3.72 2.03 -9.10
N VAL A 157 2.93 2.70 -9.95
CA VAL A 157 3.42 3.83 -10.77
C VAL A 157 3.86 5.02 -9.91
N GLY A 158 3.22 5.25 -8.76
CA GLY A 158 3.51 6.39 -7.90
C GLY A 158 4.66 6.18 -6.91
N VAL A 159 4.97 4.93 -6.56
CA VAL A 159 5.91 4.59 -5.48
C VAL A 159 6.81 3.42 -5.85
N LEU A 160 6.25 2.24 -6.10
CA LEU A 160 7.04 1.00 -6.14
C LEU A 160 7.92 0.87 -7.39
N ASP A 161 7.56 1.49 -8.50
CA ASP A 161 8.33 1.45 -9.75
C ASP A 161 9.74 2.03 -9.58
N LEU A 162 9.89 3.06 -8.73
CA LEU A 162 11.19 3.62 -8.36
C LEU A 162 12.08 2.56 -7.70
N PHE A 163 11.57 1.92 -6.64
CA PHE A 163 12.32 0.92 -5.88
C PHE A 163 12.56 -0.35 -6.70
N TYR A 164 11.57 -0.79 -7.46
CA TYR A 164 11.71 -1.90 -8.41
C TYR A 164 12.88 -1.65 -9.37
N THR A 165 12.91 -0.47 -10.00
CA THR A 165 13.96 -0.10 -10.96
C THR A 165 15.33 -0.02 -10.28
N MET A 166 15.40 0.56 -9.08
CA MET A 166 16.64 0.62 -8.29
C MET A 166 17.17 -0.79 -7.99
N PHE A 167 16.36 -1.66 -7.39
CA PHE A 167 16.78 -3.00 -7.00
C PHE A 167 17.13 -3.87 -8.20
N PHE A 168 16.37 -3.75 -9.29
CA PHE A 168 16.67 -4.44 -10.54
C PHE A 168 18.04 -4.01 -11.12
N ASN A 169 18.36 -2.72 -11.10
CA ASN A 169 19.66 -2.25 -11.58
C ASN A 169 20.81 -2.70 -10.66
N LEU A 170 20.62 -2.66 -9.34
CA LEU A 170 21.62 -3.18 -8.39
C LEU A 170 21.90 -4.66 -8.61
N GLU A 171 20.86 -5.46 -8.86
CA GLU A 171 21.00 -6.88 -9.16
C GLU A 171 21.73 -7.08 -10.50
N ARG A 172 21.33 -6.36 -11.55
CA ARG A 172 21.94 -6.43 -12.87
C ARG A 172 23.43 -6.07 -12.86
N GLU A 173 23.83 -5.14 -11.99
CA GLU A 173 25.22 -4.70 -11.83
C GLU A 173 26.03 -5.59 -10.85
N GLY A 174 25.41 -6.62 -10.26
CA GLY A 174 26.07 -7.54 -9.33
C GLY A 174 26.30 -6.96 -7.93
N LEU A 175 25.66 -5.83 -7.60
CA LEU A 175 25.77 -5.12 -6.32
C LEU A 175 24.79 -5.64 -5.26
N LEU A 176 23.71 -6.29 -5.72
CA LEU A 176 22.70 -6.93 -4.88
C LEU A 176 22.56 -8.38 -5.33
N ASN A 177 22.78 -9.32 -4.41
CA ASN A 177 22.46 -10.72 -4.62
C ASN A 177 21.20 -11.07 -3.79
N PRO A 178 20.02 -11.28 -4.41
CA PRO A 178 18.80 -11.65 -3.70
C PRO A 178 18.87 -13.02 -3.01
N ASP A 179 19.82 -13.88 -3.39
CA ASP A 179 20.05 -15.18 -2.74
C ASP A 179 21.03 -15.08 -1.55
N CYS A 180 21.53 -13.88 -1.25
CA CYS A 180 22.43 -13.62 -0.12
C CYS A 180 21.68 -12.93 1.03
N GLU A 181 21.57 -13.63 2.16
CA GLU A 181 20.89 -13.15 3.37
C GLU A 181 21.45 -11.85 3.92
N VAL A 182 22.78 -11.65 3.84
CA VAL A 182 23.43 -10.40 4.26
C VAL A 182 22.99 -9.23 3.39
N HIS A 183 22.91 -9.44 2.07
CA HIS A 183 22.47 -8.39 1.15
C HIS A 183 20.98 -8.09 1.35
N LEU A 184 20.13 -9.11 1.50
CA LEU A 184 18.71 -8.90 1.78
C LEU A 184 18.47 -8.17 3.10
N TYR A 185 19.19 -8.54 4.16
CA TYR A 185 19.09 -7.85 5.45
C TYR A 185 19.50 -6.38 5.33
N ALA A 186 20.65 -6.10 4.70
CA ALA A 186 21.11 -4.73 4.48
C ALA A 186 20.12 -3.93 3.62
N LEU A 187 19.54 -4.56 2.59
CA LEU A 187 18.54 -3.95 1.74
C LEU A 187 17.27 -3.62 2.54
N HIS A 188 16.81 -4.53 3.40
CA HIS A 188 15.63 -4.31 4.25
C HIS A 188 15.88 -3.20 5.27
N TRP A 189 17.02 -3.23 5.96
CA TRP A 189 17.44 -2.19 6.91
C TRP A 189 17.39 -0.79 6.28
N CYS A 190 17.97 -0.65 5.09
CA CYS A 190 18.07 0.64 4.42
C CYS A 190 16.74 1.08 3.78
N PHE A 191 16.03 0.18 3.10
CA PHE A 191 14.93 0.58 2.21
C PHE A 191 13.54 0.45 2.80
N VAL A 192 13.30 -0.34 3.86
CA VAL A 192 11.97 -0.38 4.51
C VAL A 192 11.51 1.03 4.93
N PRO A 193 12.33 1.85 5.64
CA PRO A 193 11.92 3.19 6.06
C PRO A 193 11.61 4.11 4.88
N HIS A 194 12.41 4.06 3.81
CA HIS A 194 12.19 4.86 2.61
C HIS A 194 10.92 4.47 1.85
N ILE A 195 10.68 3.17 1.65
CA ILE A 195 9.44 2.70 1.00
C ILE A 195 8.25 3.15 1.83
N GLN A 196 8.29 2.97 3.15
CA GLN A 196 7.22 3.38 4.06
C GLN A 196 6.94 4.89 3.99
N LYS A 197 7.99 5.72 3.98
CA LYS A 197 7.88 7.18 3.86
C LYS A 197 7.24 7.60 2.53
N HIS A 198 7.62 6.97 1.42
CA HIS A 198 7.03 7.24 0.11
C HIS A 198 5.56 6.78 0.04
N LEU A 199 5.22 5.63 0.62
CA LEU A 199 3.84 5.17 0.75
C LEU A 199 2.98 6.14 1.57
N GLN A 200 3.50 6.66 2.69
CA GLN A 200 2.81 7.65 3.51
C GLN A 200 2.56 8.96 2.73
N PHE A 201 3.57 9.48 2.03
CA PHE A 201 3.38 10.65 1.18
C PHE A 201 2.34 10.43 0.10
N PHE A 202 2.36 9.26 -0.56
CA PHE A 202 1.36 8.89 -1.55
C PHE A 202 -0.03 8.83 -0.93
N GLN A 203 -0.20 8.17 0.23
CA GLN A 203 -1.47 8.06 0.95
C GLN A 203 -2.04 9.45 1.31
N GLN A 204 -1.21 10.34 1.88
CA GLN A 204 -1.61 11.71 2.21
C GLN A 204 -2.06 12.49 0.96
N GLY A 205 -1.27 12.42 -0.11
CA GLY A 205 -1.59 13.06 -1.38
C GLY A 205 -2.84 12.49 -2.04
N TRP A 206 -3.07 11.18 -1.92
CA TRP A 206 -4.25 10.48 -2.41
C TRP A 206 -5.49 10.92 -1.63
N ASN A 207 -5.48 10.86 -0.31
CA ASN A 207 -6.68 11.16 0.48
C ASN A 207 -7.16 12.63 0.30
N CYS A 208 -6.27 13.51 -0.15
CA CYS A 208 -6.56 14.92 -0.46
C CYS A 208 -6.74 15.24 -1.96
N HIS A 209 -6.64 14.26 -2.86
CA HIS A 209 -6.79 14.52 -4.30
C HIS A 209 -8.25 14.56 -4.73
N ARG A 210 -8.58 15.38 -5.73
CA ARG A 210 -9.95 15.51 -6.26
C ARG A 210 -10.31 14.33 -7.16
N LEU A 211 -11.44 13.70 -6.87
CA LEU A 211 -12.06 12.66 -7.70
C LEU A 211 -13.07 13.30 -8.66
N SER A 212 -12.79 13.28 -9.96
CA SER A 212 -13.67 13.88 -10.97
C SER A 212 -15.07 13.25 -11.02
N THR A 213 -15.18 11.97 -10.64
CA THR A 213 -16.45 11.24 -10.60
C THR A 213 -17.31 11.58 -9.38
N GLU A 214 -16.73 12.22 -8.36
CA GLU A 214 -17.40 12.52 -7.09
C GLU A 214 -17.56 14.03 -6.91
N GLY A 215 -17.87 14.74 -8.01
CA GLY A 215 -18.01 16.20 -7.99
C GLY A 215 -16.73 16.93 -7.57
N ASN A 216 -15.55 16.36 -7.89
CA ASN A 216 -14.23 16.86 -7.49
C ASN A 216 -13.96 16.87 -5.98
N ARG A 217 -14.73 16.11 -5.19
CA ARG A 217 -14.45 15.90 -3.77
C ARG A 217 -13.25 14.96 -3.61
N SER A 218 -12.50 15.14 -2.53
CA SER A 218 -11.43 14.21 -2.18
C SER A 218 -11.95 12.98 -1.42
N PRO A 219 -11.20 11.86 -1.39
CA PRO A 219 -11.55 10.74 -0.54
C PRO A 219 -11.81 11.13 0.91
N LEU A 220 -10.97 12.00 1.48
CA LEU A 220 -11.16 12.50 2.83
C LEU A 220 -12.44 13.35 2.98
N GLN A 221 -12.77 14.17 1.98
CA GLN A 221 -14.04 14.93 2.01
C GLN A 221 -15.27 14.02 1.91
N LEU A 222 -15.18 12.93 1.13
CA LEU A 222 -16.25 11.92 1.05
C LEU A 222 -16.38 11.17 2.37
N TRP A 223 -15.26 10.85 3.01
CA TRP A 223 -15.21 10.23 4.33
C TRP A 223 -15.84 11.11 5.41
N THR A 224 -15.42 12.39 5.53
CA THR A 224 -15.87 13.28 6.59
C THR A 224 -17.30 13.79 6.41
N ARG A 225 -17.74 14.02 5.16
CA ARG A 225 -19.07 14.58 4.88
C ARG A 225 -20.19 13.56 5.12
N HIS A 226 -19.89 12.28 4.94
CA HIS A 226 -20.81 11.23 5.32
C HIS A 226 -20.58 10.93 6.80
N GLU A 227 -21.27 11.67 7.66
CA GLU A 227 -21.45 11.24 9.04
C GLU A 227 -22.06 9.82 9.04
N ARG A 228 -21.86 9.07 10.13
CA ARG A 228 -22.47 7.76 10.35
C ARG A 228 -24.01 7.84 10.47
N GLU A 229 -24.67 8.76 9.77
CA GLU A 229 -26.10 8.86 9.64
C GLU A 229 -26.61 7.64 8.85
N ALA A 230 -26.76 6.56 9.60
CA ALA A 230 -27.93 5.68 9.64
C ALA A 230 -28.66 5.39 8.32
N GLN A 231 -27.95 5.16 7.22
CA GLN A 231 -28.42 4.09 6.34
C GLN A 231 -28.24 2.80 7.13
N GLN A 232 -29.35 2.15 7.47
CA GLN A 232 -29.31 0.85 8.12
C GLN A 232 -28.43 -0.07 7.27
N GLU A 233 -27.23 -0.35 7.78
CA GLU A 233 -26.38 -1.29 7.11
C GLU A 233 -27.10 -2.63 7.06
N PRO A 234 -27.15 -3.28 5.90
CA PRO A 234 -27.82 -4.56 5.77
C PRO A 234 -27.26 -5.53 6.82
N ILE A 235 -28.15 -6.15 7.60
CA ILE A 235 -27.81 -7.06 8.70
C ILE A 235 -27.00 -8.24 8.15
N GLN A 236 -27.38 -8.73 6.97
CA GLN A 236 -26.68 -9.76 6.23
C GLN A 236 -26.50 -9.31 4.79
N VAL A 237 -25.34 -9.61 4.20
CA VAL A 237 -25.04 -9.33 2.80
C VAL A 237 -24.56 -10.61 2.14
N ASP A 238 -24.76 -10.74 0.84
CA ASP A 238 -24.17 -11.83 0.06
C ASP A 238 -22.65 -11.62 -0.16
N ILE A 239 -21.95 -12.68 -0.54
CA ILE A 239 -20.53 -12.70 -0.90
C ILE A 239 -20.23 -11.69 -2.01
N GLU A 240 -21.22 -11.35 -2.85
CA GLU A 240 -21.11 -10.39 -3.96
C GLU A 240 -21.17 -8.91 -3.53
N PHE A 241 -21.35 -8.60 -2.25
CA PHE A 241 -21.50 -7.22 -1.76
C PHE A 241 -20.29 -6.33 -2.07
N GLY A 242 -20.45 -5.26 -2.84
CA GLY A 242 -19.33 -4.42 -3.27
C GLY A 242 -18.42 -5.10 -4.31
N VAL A 243 -18.93 -6.06 -5.11
CA VAL A 243 -18.27 -6.54 -6.34
C VAL A 243 -18.60 -5.61 -7.50
N ASP A 244 -17.63 -5.34 -8.37
CA ASP A 244 -17.86 -4.70 -9.67
C ASP A 244 -17.69 -5.73 -10.81
N TRP A 245 -18.79 -6.30 -11.31
CA TRP A 245 -18.74 -7.35 -12.32
C TRP A 245 -18.12 -6.96 -13.67
N THR A 246 -17.84 -5.67 -13.86
CA THR A 246 -17.16 -5.14 -15.04
C THR A 246 -15.66 -4.87 -14.80
N GLY A 247 -15.17 -5.22 -13.61
CA GLY A 247 -13.79 -5.27 -13.10
C GLY A 247 -12.73 -5.82 -14.06
N PRO A 248 -11.44 -5.38 -14.06
CA PRO A 248 -10.44 -6.24 -14.69
C PRO A 248 -10.38 -7.54 -13.90
N CYS A 249 -10.26 -8.67 -14.59
CA CYS A 249 -9.91 -9.91 -13.91
C CYS A 249 -8.50 -9.76 -13.34
N ALA A 250 -8.37 -9.84 -12.02
CA ALA A 250 -7.09 -10.07 -11.38
C ALA A 250 -6.53 -11.42 -11.87
N HIS A 251 -5.23 -11.46 -12.17
CA HIS A 251 -4.56 -12.74 -12.42
C HIS A 251 -4.48 -13.49 -11.09
N ARG A 252 -4.85 -14.78 -11.10
CA ARG A 252 -4.76 -15.65 -9.92
C ARG A 252 -3.28 -15.76 -9.55
N GLN A 253 -2.85 -15.08 -8.49
CA GLN A 253 -1.52 -15.32 -7.95
C GLN A 253 -1.59 -16.57 -7.05
N PRO A 254 -0.68 -17.53 -7.19
CA PRO A 254 -0.57 -18.62 -6.24
C PRO A 254 -0.31 -18.05 -4.84
N HIS A 255 -0.70 -18.79 -3.79
CA HIS A 255 -0.30 -18.42 -2.44
C HIS A 255 1.23 -18.41 -2.36
N VAL A 256 1.81 -17.25 -2.06
CA VAL A 256 3.26 -17.10 -1.91
C VAL A 256 3.55 -16.82 -0.45
N VAL A 257 4.47 -17.57 0.16
CA VAL A 257 5.01 -17.27 1.49
C VAL A 257 6.33 -16.55 1.28
N VAL A 258 6.52 -15.42 1.95
CA VAL A 258 7.79 -14.68 1.88
C VAL A 258 8.76 -15.28 2.89
N PRO A 259 9.94 -15.77 2.45
CA PRO A 259 10.92 -16.32 3.36
C PRO A 259 11.45 -15.30 4.36
N GLU A 260 11.61 -15.80 5.58
CA GLU A 260 12.53 -15.29 6.60
C GLU A 260 13.88 -14.87 6.05
N VAL A 261 14.27 -13.59 6.12
CA VAL A 261 15.70 -13.27 6.01
C VAL A 261 16.39 -13.79 7.26
N GLN A 262 17.26 -14.78 7.10
CA GLN A 262 17.93 -15.49 8.19
C GLN A 262 19.45 -15.33 8.07
N LEU A 263 19.99 -14.38 8.83
CA LEU A 263 21.43 -14.28 9.04
C LEU A 263 21.96 -15.55 9.75
N GLN A 264 23.25 -15.86 9.59
CA GLN A 264 23.88 -17.02 10.22
C GLN A 264 23.67 -17.08 11.75
N ARG A 265 23.60 -15.90 12.37
CA ARG A 265 23.18 -15.69 13.75
C ARG A 265 22.40 -14.39 13.87
N SER A 266 21.60 -14.26 14.91
CA SER A 266 21.01 -12.98 15.28
C SER A 266 22.10 -11.98 15.66
N LEU A 267 21.92 -10.73 15.22
CA LEU A 267 22.73 -9.62 15.67
C LEU A 267 22.35 -9.26 17.10
N THR A 268 23.33 -8.88 17.90
CA THR A 268 23.13 -8.28 19.22
C THR A 268 22.67 -6.83 19.08
N ASP A 269 22.02 -6.27 20.10
CA ASP A 269 21.56 -4.87 20.08
C ASP A 269 22.73 -3.90 19.81
N GLN A 270 23.90 -4.18 20.38
CA GLN A 270 25.12 -3.39 20.14
C GLN A 270 25.62 -3.44 18.70
N GLU A 271 25.41 -4.55 17.99
CA GLU A 271 25.78 -4.69 16.57
C GLU A 271 24.77 -3.96 15.68
N VAL A 272 23.49 -4.00 16.02
CA VAL A 272 22.44 -3.26 15.32
C VAL A 272 22.65 -1.75 15.47
N GLU A 273 23.02 -1.27 16.66
CA GLU A 273 23.33 0.15 16.90
C GLU A 273 24.55 0.66 16.11
N ARG A 274 25.45 -0.23 15.69
CA ARG A 274 26.60 0.13 14.84
C ARG A 274 26.23 0.27 13.37
N LEU A 275 25.06 -0.21 12.95
CA LEU A 275 24.64 -0.11 11.55
C LEU A 275 24.40 1.36 11.19
N PRO A 276 24.72 1.77 9.95
CA PRO A 276 24.47 3.13 9.49
C PRO A 276 22.99 3.49 9.57
N ASP A 277 22.69 4.73 9.95
CA ASP A 277 21.33 5.24 10.07
C ASP A 277 20.59 5.23 8.70
N PRO A 278 19.48 4.47 8.57
CA PRO A 278 18.72 4.39 7.33
C PRO A 278 17.76 5.59 7.11
N ASP A 279 17.53 6.46 8.11
CA ASP A 279 16.50 7.51 8.03
C ASP A 279 16.91 8.78 7.26
N GLY A 280 18.12 8.77 6.67
CA GLY A 280 18.67 9.85 5.86
C GLY A 280 17.88 10.20 4.57
N PRO A 281 18.42 11.07 3.70
CA PRO A 281 17.83 11.31 2.39
C PRO A 281 18.05 10.10 1.46
N LEU A 282 17.06 9.79 0.60
CA LEU A 282 17.15 8.69 -0.37
C LEU A 282 18.38 8.81 -1.28
N SER A 283 18.89 10.01 -1.54
CA SER A 283 20.12 10.21 -2.32
C SER A 283 21.37 9.60 -1.68
N ASN A 284 21.37 9.36 -0.37
CA ASN A 284 22.49 8.75 0.35
C ASN A 284 22.25 7.27 0.70
N VAL A 285 21.06 6.72 0.43
CA VAL A 285 20.69 5.34 0.81
C VAL A 285 21.66 4.30 0.27
N TRP A 286 22.26 4.57 -0.89
CA TRP A 286 23.23 3.68 -1.50
C TRP A 286 24.49 3.54 -0.64
N ASN A 287 25.03 4.65 -0.13
CA ASN A 287 26.20 4.62 0.73
C ASN A 287 25.90 3.89 2.04
N VAL A 288 24.70 4.12 2.61
CA VAL A 288 24.20 3.41 3.80
C VAL A 288 24.15 1.90 3.52
N TYR A 289 23.60 1.48 2.38
CA TYR A 289 23.52 0.07 2.00
C TYR A 289 24.90 -0.57 1.87
N VAL A 290 25.83 0.06 1.14
CA VAL A 290 27.20 -0.48 0.96
C VAL A 290 27.91 -0.64 2.30
N GLN A 291 27.85 0.38 3.16
CA GLN A 291 28.45 0.33 4.49
C GLN A 291 27.80 -0.77 5.36
N THR A 292 26.48 -0.92 5.27
CA THR A 292 25.74 -1.97 5.99
C THR A 292 26.18 -3.36 5.54
N VAL A 293 26.30 -3.60 4.23
CA VAL A 293 26.79 -4.89 3.69
C VAL A 293 28.21 -5.18 4.18
N SER A 294 29.11 -4.20 4.14
CA SER A 294 30.49 -4.36 4.62
C SER A 294 30.54 -4.71 6.10
N LEU A 295 29.84 -3.95 6.95
CA LEU A 295 29.82 -4.18 8.41
C LEU A 295 29.21 -5.55 8.75
N LEU A 296 28.10 -5.93 8.13
CA LEU A 296 27.48 -7.23 8.38
C LEU A 296 28.38 -8.38 7.93
N THR A 297 29.09 -8.22 6.80
CA THR A 297 30.05 -9.21 6.32
C THR A 297 31.21 -9.36 7.31
N GLU A 298 31.72 -8.26 7.88
CA GLU A 298 32.77 -8.30 8.91
C GLU A 298 32.30 -8.94 10.23
N MET A 299 31.05 -8.69 10.64
CA MET A 299 30.50 -9.21 11.90
C MET A 299 30.09 -10.70 11.84
N LEU A 300 29.83 -11.22 10.64
CA LEU A 300 29.27 -12.57 10.39
C LEU A 300 30.26 -13.52 9.71
N GLN A 301 31.51 -13.10 9.52
CA GLN A 301 32.64 -13.99 9.25
C GLN A 301 33.19 -14.55 10.56
#